data_AF-A0A5D5AM29-F1
#
_entry.id   AF-A0A5D5AM29-F1
#
_cell.length_a   1.000
_cell.length_b   1.000
_cell.length_c   1.000
_cell.angle_alpha   90.00
_cell.angle_beta   90.00
_cell.angle_gamma   90.00
#
_symmetry.space_group_name_H-M   'P 1'
#
loop_
_entity.id
_entity.type
_entity.pdbx_description
1 polymer ?
#
loop_
_entity_poly.entity_id
_entity_poly.type
_entity_poly.pdbx_seq_one_letter_code
_entity_poly.pdbx_strand_id
1 'polypeptide(L)'
;MATAVTKTIRTLRTTAGSMLTEIAAAIGTFVGLVWLTANVVLAGVQGTDLSPATAGIPEELVWLGILAVASLGTIWLERDGYRLIRADPHGGGNFAWLSVCYLPCTFLPVGYALSLLLEIPGVFVNLYLVACVLLGGWLAFYGGLDRLDLELSSFVWTFLVVVGMALVVFTAETVLTAVGPLEWLTDTWVLADTTLALFAIAGQGVVLFVGFVSVPRGSVPSVPHR
;
A
#
# COMPACT_ATOMS: atom_id res chain seq x y z
N MET A 1 43.15 26.07 4.93
CA MET A 1 42.09 26.37 3.95
C MET A 1 41.27 25.14 3.55
N ALA A 2 41.89 23.98 3.30
CA ALA A 2 41.18 22.73 2.98
C ALA A 2 40.15 22.28 4.05
N THR A 3 40.42 22.53 5.33
CA THR A 3 39.54 22.15 6.46
C THR A 3 38.25 22.98 6.55
N ALA A 4 38.22 24.19 6.00
CA ALA A 4 37.01 25.02 5.98
C ALA A 4 36.01 24.53 4.92
N VAL A 5 36.52 24.14 3.74
CA VAL A 5 35.71 23.63 2.62
C VAL A 5 35.02 22.31 2.99
N THR A 6 35.71 21.40 3.69
CA THR A 6 35.13 20.12 4.12
C THR A 6 33.99 20.30 5.12
N LYS A 7 34.07 21.29 6.03
CA LYS A 7 33.00 21.59 6.98
C LYS A 7 31.74 22.09 6.27
N THR A 8 31.89 23.01 5.31
CA THR A 8 30.76 23.56 4.54
C THR A 8 30.03 22.49 3.73
N ILE A 9 30.76 21.59 3.06
CA ILE A 9 30.15 20.49 2.29
C ILE A 9 29.35 19.55 3.19
N ARG A 10 29.86 19.24 4.38
CA ARG A 10 29.16 18.36 5.33
C ARG A 10 27.85 18.98 5.80
N THR A 11 27.87 20.26 6.15
CA THR A 11 26.67 20.99 6.60
C THR A 11 25.62 21.07 5.49
N LEU A 12 26.01 21.37 4.25
CA LEU A 12 25.09 21.40 3.12
C LEU A 12 24.43 20.05 2.88
N ARG A 13 25.21 18.96 2.96
CA ARG A 13 24.67 17.60 2.79
C ARG A 13 23.67 17.23 3.89
N THR A 14 23.93 17.61 5.15
CA THR A 14 23.01 17.33 6.25
C THR A 14 21.72 18.12 6.13
N THR A 15 21.80 19.41 5.77
CA THR A 15 20.61 20.25 5.58
C THR A 15 19.77 19.81 4.38
N ALA A 16 20.43 19.48 3.26
CA ALA A 16 19.72 18.94 2.10
C ALA A 16 19.05 17.60 2.42
N GLY A 17 19.72 16.74 3.19
CA GLY A 17 19.16 15.48 3.65
C GLY A 17 17.91 15.66 4.50
N SER A 18 17.93 16.56 5.49
CA SER A 18 16.77 16.80 6.35
C SER A 18 15.59 17.39 5.58
N MET A 19 15.84 18.37 4.69
CA MET A 19 14.79 18.96 3.85
C MET A 19 14.14 17.93 2.93
N LEU A 20 14.94 17.06 2.30
CA LEU A 20 14.41 15.99 1.44
C LEU A 20 13.56 15.00 2.23
N THR A 21 13.95 14.63 3.46
CA THR A 21 13.15 13.74 4.29
C THR A 21 11.85 14.38 4.76
N GLU A 22 11.86 15.67 5.09
CA GLU A 22 10.66 16.42 5.46
C GLU A 22 9.69 16.52 4.27
N ILE A 23 10.18 16.88 3.09
CA ILE A 23 9.38 16.94 1.87
C ILE A 23 8.81 15.55 1.51
N ALA A 24 9.62 14.49 1.61
CA ALA A 24 9.15 13.14 1.34
C ALA A 24 8.06 12.69 2.32
N ALA A 25 8.18 13.06 3.60
CA ALA A 25 7.16 12.79 4.60
C ALA A 25 5.86 13.55 4.31
N ALA A 26 5.96 14.84 3.96
CA ALA A 26 4.81 15.66 3.58
C ALA A 26 4.07 15.08 2.35
N ILE A 27 4.82 14.78 1.28
CA ILE A 27 4.27 14.18 0.05
C ILE A 27 3.63 12.84 0.36
N GLY A 28 4.28 11.98 1.14
CA GLY A 28 3.75 10.68 1.48
C GLY A 28 2.44 10.76 2.29
N THR A 29 2.39 11.69 3.25
CA THR A 29 1.16 12.00 4.00
C THR A 29 0.03 12.44 3.08
N PHE A 30 0.33 13.39 2.19
CA PHE A 30 -0.64 13.89 1.22
C PHE A 30 -1.18 12.77 0.32
N VAL A 31 -0.29 11.95 -0.26
CA VAL A 31 -0.66 10.82 -1.13
C VAL A 31 -1.56 9.83 -0.39
N GLY A 32 -1.20 9.45 0.84
CA GLY A 32 -2.02 8.53 1.63
C GLY A 32 -3.39 9.12 2.02
N LEU A 33 -3.48 10.44 2.27
CA LEU A 33 -4.76 11.12 2.51
C LEU A 33 -5.61 11.26 1.26
N VAL A 34 -5.01 11.52 0.09
CA VAL A 34 -5.72 11.49 -1.20
C VAL A 34 -6.30 10.10 -1.42
N TRP A 35 -5.49 9.06 -1.21
CA TRP A 35 -5.91 7.67 -1.35
C TRP A 35 -7.05 7.32 -0.38
N LEU A 36 -6.93 7.70 0.90
CA LEU A 36 -7.99 7.52 1.89
C LEU A 36 -9.30 8.18 1.45
N THR A 37 -9.22 9.46 1.09
CA THR A 37 -10.40 10.27 0.78
C THR A 37 -11.08 9.76 -0.49
N ALA A 38 -10.32 9.39 -1.51
CA ALA A 38 -10.85 8.79 -2.73
C ALA A 38 -11.61 7.49 -2.43
N ASN A 39 -11.03 6.57 -1.66
CA ASN A 39 -11.68 5.31 -1.32
C ASN A 39 -12.90 5.49 -0.41
N VAL A 40 -12.89 6.46 0.50
CA VAL A 40 -14.08 6.81 1.31
C VAL A 40 -15.20 7.34 0.43
N VAL A 41 -14.90 8.23 -0.51
CA VAL A 41 -15.89 8.76 -1.46
C VAL A 41 -16.47 7.64 -2.32
N LEU A 42 -15.61 6.78 -2.90
CA LEU A 42 -16.05 5.65 -3.73
C LEU A 42 -16.90 4.64 -2.94
N ALA A 43 -16.52 4.32 -1.70
CA ALA A 43 -17.32 3.49 -0.82
C ALA A 43 -18.69 4.12 -0.53
N GLY A 44 -18.73 5.43 -0.28
CA GLY A 44 -19.99 6.17 -0.07
C GLY A 44 -20.90 6.14 -1.28
N VAL A 45 -20.35 6.37 -2.48
CA VAL A 45 -21.11 6.32 -3.75
C VAL A 45 -21.69 4.93 -3.99
N GLN A 46 -20.89 3.88 -3.81
CA GLN A 46 -21.34 2.50 -4.01
C GLN A 46 -22.29 2.02 -2.91
N GLY A 47 -22.17 2.52 -1.68
CA GLY A 47 -23.03 2.15 -0.57
C GLY A 47 -24.39 2.85 -0.56
N THR A 48 -24.52 3.96 -1.30
CA THR A 48 -25.76 4.75 -1.36
C THR A 48 -26.45 4.68 -2.72
N ASP A 49 -25.84 4.05 -3.72
CA ASP A 49 -26.23 4.08 -5.14
C ASP A 49 -26.39 5.50 -5.73
N LEU A 50 -25.93 6.53 -5.01
CA LEU A 50 -25.97 7.92 -5.44
C LEU A 50 -24.64 8.29 -6.09
N SER A 51 -24.60 8.16 -7.42
CA SER A 51 -23.46 8.62 -8.19
C SER A 51 -23.42 10.15 -8.28
N PRO A 52 -22.23 10.80 -8.16
CA PRO A 52 -22.09 12.24 -8.40
C PRO A 52 -22.68 12.69 -9.74
N ALA A 53 -22.62 11.82 -10.75
CA ALA A 53 -23.21 12.06 -12.06
C ALA A 53 -24.74 12.24 -11.99
N THR A 54 -25.42 11.48 -11.11
CA THR A 54 -26.88 11.61 -10.92
C THR A 54 -27.27 12.93 -10.25
N ALA A 55 -26.35 13.51 -9.47
CA ALA A 55 -26.49 14.83 -8.87
C ALA A 55 -26.00 15.97 -9.79
N GLY A 56 -25.58 15.66 -11.03
CA GLY A 56 -25.04 16.65 -11.97
C GLY A 56 -23.68 17.23 -11.56
N ILE A 57 -22.93 16.55 -10.70
CA ILE A 57 -21.60 16.97 -10.23
C ILE A 57 -20.56 16.41 -11.20
N PRO A 58 -19.78 17.27 -11.89
CA PRO A 58 -18.66 16.84 -12.73
C PRO A 58 -17.61 16.07 -11.92
N GLU A 59 -16.99 15.07 -12.53
CA GLU A 59 -15.97 14.23 -11.88
C GLU A 59 -14.78 15.07 -11.41
N GLU A 60 -14.44 16.13 -12.15
CA GLU A 60 -13.37 17.06 -11.82
C GLU A 60 -13.62 17.76 -10.48
N LEU A 61 -14.89 18.10 -10.16
CA LEU A 61 -15.23 18.70 -8.87
C LEU A 61 -15.07 17.70 -7.72
N VAL A 62 -15.34 16.42 -7.96
CA VAL A 62 -15.12 15.36 -6.96
C VAL A 62 -13.63 15.23 -6.66
N TRP A 63 -12.78 15.16 -7.69
CA TRP A 63 -11.33 15.11 -7.52
C TRP A 63 -10.77 16.37 -6.87
N LEU A 64 -11.25 17.56 -7.23
CA LEU A 64 -10.88 18.81 -6.54
C LEU A 64 -11.26 18.77 -5.06
N GLY A 65 -12.43 18.23 -4.71
CA GLY A 65 -12.84 18.02 -3.32
C GLY A 65 -11.91 17.07 -2.57
N ILE A 66 -11.56 15.93 -3.18
CA ILE A 66 -10.61 14.95 -2.62
C ILE A 66 -9.24 15.61 -2.36
N LEU A 67 -8.70 16.32 -3.34
CA LEU A 67 -7.42 17.01 -3.24
C LEU A 67 -7.46 18.12 -2.18
N ALA A 68 -8.56 18.87 -2.10
CA ALA A 68 -8.74 19.92 -1.09
C ALA A 68 -8.75 19.33 0.33
N VAL A 69 -9.51 18.26 0.56
CA VAL A 69 -9.57 17.57 1.87
C VAL A 69 -8.20 17.01 2.25
N ALA A 70 -7.51 16.34 1.32
CA ALA A 70 -6.18 15.80 1.58
C ALA A 70 -5.14 16.91 1.85
N SER A 71 -5.20 18.02 1.11
CA SER A 71 -4.33 19.18 1.33
C SER A 71 -4.56 19.79 2.71
N LEU A 72 -5.82 20.04 3.08
CA LEU A 72 -6.18 20.59 4.39
C LEU A 72 -5.77 19.66 5.52
N GLY A 73 -5.97 18.35 5.37
CA GLY A 73 -5.53 17.35 6.34
C GLY A 73 -4.01 17.34 6.50
N THR A 74 -3.26 17.42 5.41
CA THR A 74 -1.79 17.49 5.43
C THR A 74 -1.30 18.76 6.12
N ILE A 75 -1.84 19.93 5.75
CA ILE A 75 -1.50 21.23 6.36
C ILE A 75 -1.82 21.21 7.86
N TRP A 76 -2.95 20.64 8.26
CA TRP A 76 -3.33 20.53 9.66
C TRP A 76 -2.35 19.63 10.44
N LEU A 77 -1.97 18.49 9.87
CA LEU A 77 -0.98 17.58 10.44
C LEU A 77 0.38 18.28 10.64
N GLU A 78 0.86 19.00 9.62
CA GLU A 78 2.13 19.74 9.67
C GLU A 78 2.14 20.89 10.66
N ARG A 79 1.01 21.61 10.81
CA ARG A 79 0.96 22.80 11.66
C ARG A 79 0.99 22.52 13.15
N ASP A 80 0.56 21.34 13.58
CA ASP A 80 0.58 20.86 14.98
C ASP A 80 -0.19 19.53 15.16
N GLY A 81 -0.94 19.08 14.15
CA GLY A 81 -1.80 17.91 14.23
C GLY A 81 -1.02 16.66 14.68
N TYR A 82 0.18 16.41 14.15
CA TYR A 82 1.03 15.30 14.58
C TYR A 82 1.30 15.28 16.09
N ARG A 83 1.61 16.45 16.68
CA ARG A 83 1.83 16.58 18.13
C ARG A 83 0.55 16.31 18.92
N LEU A 84 -0.60 16.76 18.41
CA LEU A 84 -1.90 16.57 19.06
C LEU A 84 -2.28 15.09 19.15
N ILE A 85 -2.08 14.34 18.06
CA ILE A 85 -2.40 12.90 18.00
C ILE A 85 -1.24 11.99 18.44
N ARG A 86 -0.10 12.57 18.85
CA ARG A 86 1.13 11.84 19.23
C ARG A 86 1.65 10.91 18.13
N ALA A 87 1.51 11.35 16.88
CA ALA A 87 2.02 10.65 15.71
C ALA A 87 3.41 11.17 15.33
N ASP A 88 4.26 10.27 14.81
CA ASP A 88 5.59 10.62 14.31
C ASP A 88 5.50 11.37 12.96
N PRO A 89 5.91 12.64 12.87
CA PRO A 89 5.85 13.39 11.62
C PRO A 89 6.76 12.84 10.51
N HIS A 90 7.77 12.03 10.84
CA HIS A 90 8.70 11.48 9.85
C HIS A 90 8.17 10.22 9.13
N GLY A 91 7.08 9.63 9.63
CA GLY A 91 6.51 8.40 9.08
C GLY A 91 5.83 8.54 7.71
N GLY A 92 5.64 9.76 7.20
CA GLY A 92 4.80 10.01 6.02
C GLY A 92 5.23 9.27 4.76
N GLY A 93 6.53 9.10 4.52
CA GLY A 93 7.04 8.33 3.38
C GLY A 93 6.67 6.84 3.48
N ASN A 94 6.89 6.23 4.64
CA ASN A 94 6.53 4.83 4.89
C ASN A 94 5.01 4.64 4.85
N PHE A 95 4.25 5.61 5.37
CA PHE A 95 2.80 5.61 5.33
C PHE A 95 2.27 5.48 3.91
N ALA A 96 2.73 6.29 2.96
CA ALA A 96 2.30 6.19 1.55
C ALA A 96 2.58 4.82 0.96
N TRP A 97 3.81 4.32 1.10
CA TRP A 97 4.20 3.04 0.55
C TRP A 97 3.40 1.87 1.14
N LEU A 98 3.23 1.86 2.47
CA LEU A 98 2.45 0.83 3.16
C LEU A 98 0.97 0.89 2.75
N SER A 99 0.37 2.09 2.76
CA SER A 99 -1.07 2.26 2.54
C SER A 99 -1.51 2.09 1.10
N VAL A 100 -0.71 2.56 0.14
CA VAL A 100 -1.09 2.59 -1.30
C VAL A 100 -0.57 1.37 -2.04
N CYS A 101 0.62 0.88 -1.70
CA CYS A 101 1.28 -0.19 -2.46
C CYS A 101 1.31 -1.49 -1.66
N TYR A 102 2.02 -1.51 -0.53
CA TYR A 102 2.39 -2.78 0.08
C TYR A 102 1.20 -3.51 0.71
N LEU A 103 0.41 -2.87 1.58
CA LEU A 103 -0.72 -3.53 2.22
C LEU A 103 -1.79 -3.96 1.20
N PRO A 104 -2.26 -3.07 0.29
CA PRO A 104 -3.26 -3.46 -0.70
C PRO A 104 -2.84 -4.66 -1.53
N CYS A 105 -1.60 -4.67 -2.03
CA CYS A 105 -1.09 -5.75 -2.86
C CYS A 105 -0.77 -7.01 -2.06
N THR A 106 -0.30 -6.88 -0.81
CA THR A 106 0.04 -8.04 0.02
C THR A 106 -1.15 -8.96 0.22
N PHE A 107 -2.37 -8.42 0.40
CA PHE A 107 -3.57 -9.25 0.58
C PHE A 107 -4.47 -9.33 -0.66
N LEU A 108 -3.99 -8.86 -1.82
CA LEU A 108 -4.72 -8.91 -3.08
C LEU A 108 -5.12 -10.35 -3.47
N PRO A 109 -4.25 -11.39 -3.34
CA PRO A 109 -4.66 -12.76 -3.62
C PRO A 109 -5.84 -13.24 -2.77
N VAL A 110 -5.88 -12.89 -1.48
CA VAL A 110 -7.02 -13.23 -0.59
C VAL A 110 -8.26 -12.44 -1.00
N GLY A 111 -8.12 -11.14 -1.27
CA GLY A 111 -9.23 -10.31 -1.74
C GLY A 111 -9.83 -10.87 -3.03
N TYR A 112 -8.98 -11.31 -3.96
CA TYR A 112 -9.40 -11.96 -5.20
C TYR A 112 -10.12 -13.29 -4.94
N ALA A 113 -9.54 -14.18 -4.12
CA ALA A 113 -10.19 -15.44 -3.76
C ALA A 113 -11.57 -15.22 -3.12
N LEU A 114 -11.68 -14.26 -2.20
CA LEU A 114 -12.94 -13.91 -1.56
C LEU A 114 -13.96 -13.32 -2.55
N SER A 115 -13.50 -12.50 -3.50
CA SER A 115 -14.38 -11.94 -4.53
C SER A 115 -14.99 -13.01 -5.44
N LEU A 116 -14.22 -14.05 -5.78
CA LEU A 116 -14.70 -15.20 -6.56
C LEU A 116 -15.70 -16.05 -5.76
N LEU A 117 -15.48 -16.21 -4.45
CA LEU A 117 -16.30 -17.11 -3.63
C LEU A 117 -17.61 -16.47 -3.12
N LEU A 118 -17.62 -15.14 -2.92
CA LEU A 118 -18.70 -14.47 -2.19
C LEU A 118 -19.41 -13.37 -3.00
N GLU A 119 -19.09 -13.20 -4.29
CA GLU A 119 -19.63 -12.14 -5.16
C GLU A 119 -19.63 -10.77 -4.47
N ILE A 120 -18.48 -10.43 -3.88
CA ILE A 120 -18.37 -9.31 -2.95
C ILE A 120 -18.71 -7.99 -3.65
N PRO A 121 -19.69 -7.21 -3.14
CA PRO A 121 -19.99 -5.89 -3.68
C PRO A 121 -18.76 -4.97 -3.68
N GLY A 122 -18.62 -4.14 -4.72
CA GLY A 122 -17.46 -3.25 -4.88
C GLY A 122 -17.17 -2.34 -3.68
N VAL A 123 -18.20 -2.01 -2.87
CA VAL A 123 -18.05 -1.19 -1.64
C VAL A 123 -17.04 -1.79 -0.67
N PHE A 124 -16.98 -3.12 -0.55
CA PHE A 124 -16.05 -3.79 0.36
C PHE A 124 -14.60 -3.69 -0.11
N VAL A 125 -14.34 -3.56 -1.41
CA VAL A 125 -12.98 -3.32 -1.93
C VAL A 125 -12.49 -1.96 -1.47
N ASN A 126 -13.33 -0.94 -1.59
CA ASN A 126 -13.00 0.40 -1.12
C ASN A 126 -12.83 0.45 0.41
N LEU A 127 -13.69 -0.25 1.18
CA LEU A 127 -13.54 -0.36 2.63
C LEU A 127 -12.26 -1.10 3.03
N TYR A 128 -11.87 -2.13 2.29
CA TYR A 128 -10.59 -2.82 2.47
C TYR A 128 -9.41 -1.87 2.22
N LEU A 129 -9.46 -1.04 1.17
CA LEU A 129 -8.42 -0.05 0.90
C LEU A 129 -8.36 1.04 1.99
N VAL A 130 -9.51 1.47 2.51
CA VAL A 130 -9.57 2.34 3.70
C VAL A 130 -8.90 1.68 4.90
N ALA A 131 -9.19 0.41 5.17
CA ALA A 131 -8.57 -0.34 6.25
C ALA A 131 -7.05 -0.46 6.07
N CYS A 132 -6.57 -0.67 4.83
CA CYS A 132 -5.14 -0.64 4.51
C CYS A 132 -4.49 0.70 4.82
N VAL A 133 -5.17 1.82 4.54
CA VAL A 133 -4.65 3.15 4.90
C VAL A 133 -4.58 3.33 6.40
N LEU A 134 -5.63 2.95 7.14
CA LEU A 134 -5.66 3.07 8.60
C LEU A 134 -4.55 2.22 9.25
N LEU A 135 -4.38 0.98 8.78
CA LEU A 135 -3.30 0.09 9.23
C LEU A 135 -1.93 0.64 8.85
N GLY A 136 -1.75 1.12 7.62
CA GLY A 136 -0.52 1.77 7.17
C GLY A 136 -0.17 2.99 8.01
N GLY A 137 -1.17 3.79 8.38
CA GLY A 137 -1.02 4.94 9.28
C GLY A 137 -0.62 4.52 10.68
N TRP A 138 -1.23 3.48 11.24
CA TRP A 138 -0.84 2.93 12.53
C TRP A 138 0.61 2.40 12.52
N LEU A 139 0.96 1.63 11.48
CA LEU A 139 2.30 1.08 11.30
C LEU A 139 3.37 2.17 11.18
N ALA A 140 3.12 3.19 10.37
CA ALA A 140 4.08 4.24 10.06
C ALA A 140 4.16 5.33 11.13
N PHE A 141 3.04 5.78 11.69
CA PHE A 141 3.00 6.96 12.56
C PHE A 141 3.03 6.63 14.06
N TYR A 142 2.64 5.42 14.46
CA TYR A 142 2.56 5.02 15.87
C TYR A 142 3.59 3.95 16.26
N GLY A 143 4.61 3.75 15.43
CA GLY A 143 5.67 2.75 15.65
C GLY A 143 5.14 1.31 15.61
N GLY A 144 4.06 1.06 14.86
CA GLY A 144 3.49 -0.28 14.74
C GLY A 144 4.47 -1.28 14.11
N LEU A 145 5.33 -0.81 13.19
CA LEU A 145 6.43 -1.61 12.64
C LEU A 145 7.37 -2.12 13.75
N ASP A 146 7.89 -1.21 14.59
CA ASP A 146 8.83 -1.55 15.66
C ASP A 146 8.17 -2.48 16.71
N ARG A 147 6.90 -2.24 17.04
CA ARG A 147 6.15 -3.05 18.01
C ARG A 147 5.92 -4.49 17.54
N LEU A 148 5.82 -4.69 16.24
CA LEU A 148 5.61 -6.01 15.64
C LEU A 148 6.93 -6.64 15.18
N ASP A 149 8.08 -5.98 15.42
CA ASP A 149 9.39 -6.40 14.92
C ASP A 149 9.39 -6.60 13.38
N LEU A 150 8.68 -5.70 12.68
CA LEU A 150 8.53 -5.73 11.23
C LEU A 150 9.38 -4.66 10.56
N GLU A 151 10.17 -5.09 9.59
CA GLU A 151 10.91 -4.17 8.73
C GLU A 151 10.11 -3.84 7.47
N LEU A 152 10.24 -2.60 6.98
CA LEU A 152 9.67 -2.19 5.68
C LEU A 152 10.18 -3.09 4.53
N SER A 153 11.42 -3.58 4.64
CA SER A 153 12.05 -4.52 3.69
C SER A 153 11.19 -5.78 3.49
N SER A 154 10.53 -6.27 4.54
CA SER A 154 9.68 -7.46 4.50
C SER A 154 8.45 -7.22 3.63
N PHE A 155 7.84 -6.03 3.74
CA PHE A 155 6.73 -5.61 2.90
C PHE A 155 7.13 -5.46 1.43
N VAL A 156 8.32 -4.92 1.15
CA VAL A 156 8.86 -4.81 -0.22
C VAL A 156 9.03 -6.20 -0.84
N TRP A 157 9.63 -7.14 -0.12
CA TRP A 157 9.79 -8.52 -0.58
C TRP A 157 8.45 -9.20 -0.83
N THR A 158 7.53 -9.06 0.11
CA THR A 158 6.16 -9.60 -0.01
C THR A 158 5.48 -9.06 -1.28
N PHE A 159 5.54 -7.75 -1.48
CA PHE A 159 5.02 -7.09 -2.68
C PHE A 159 5.63 -7.64 -3.98
N LEU A 160 6.95 -7.78 -4.03
CA LEU A 160 7.65 -8.32 -5.21
C LEU A 160 7.24 -9.77 -5.50
N VAL A 161 7.04 -10.59 -4.47
CA VAL A 161 6.58 -11.98 -4.64
C VAL A 161 5.15 -12.00 -5.19
N VAL A 162 4.24 -11.16 -4.67
CA VAL A 162 2.87 -11.04 -5.22
C VAL A 162 2.90 -10.63 -6.69
N VAL A 163 3.65 -9.58 -7.02
CA VAL A 163 3.77 -9.09 -8.41
C VAL A 163 4.37 -10.16 -9.31
N GLY A 164 5.41 -10.86 -8.84
CA GLY A 164 6.03 -11.97 -9.57
C GLY A 164 5.05 -13.11 -9.83
N MET A 165 4.28 -13.52 -8.81
CA MET A 165 3.23 -14.54 -8.97
C MET A 165 2.14 -14.10 -9.95
N ALA A 166 1.65 -12.86 -9.83
CA ALA A 166 0.65 -12.33 -10.76
C ALA A 166 1.16 -12.32 -12.21
N LEU A 167 2.43 -11.95 -12.41
CA LEU A 167 3.06 -11.96 -13.73
C LEU A 167 3.23 -13.38 -14.28
N VAL A 168 3.57 -14.37 -13.44
CA VAL A 168 3.63 -15.79 -13.85
C VAL A 168 2.25 -16.29 -14.27
N VAL A 169 1.19 -15.98 -13.49
CA VAL A 169 -0.18 -16.37 -13.84
C VAL A 169 -0.59 -15.74 -15.17
N PHE A 170 -0.39 -14.43 -15.33
CA PHE A 170 -0.73 -13.70 -16.55
C PHE A 170 0.02 -14.23 -17.78
N THR A 171 1.32 -14.50 -17.64
CA THR A 171 2.13 -15.07 -18.75
C THR A 171 1.72 -16.49 -19.08
N ALA A 172 1.42 -17.33 -18.08
CA ALA A 172 0.93 -18.69 -18.29
C ALA A 172 -0.40 -18.68 -19.04
N GLU A 173 -1.37 -17.85 -18.62
CA GLU A 173 -2.66 -17.69 -19.29
C GLU A 173 -2.49 -17.24 -20.75
N THR A 174 -1.67 -16.22 -20.98
CA THR A 174 -1.39 -15.70 -22.34
C THR A 174 -0.79 -16.78 -23.24
N VAL A 175 0.18 -17.54 -22.74
CA VAL A 175 0.83 -18.63 -23.48
C VAL A 175 -0.17 -19.75 -23.75
N LEU A 176 -0.90 -20.21 -22.74
CA LEU A 176 -1.88 -21.29 -22.86
C LEU A 176 -3.00 -20.96 -23.85
N THR A 177 -3.50 -19.72 -23.83
CA THR A 177 -4.49 -19.22 -24.80
C THR A 177 -3.94 -19.21 -26.22
N ALA A 178 -2.65 -18.90 -26.39
CA ALA A 178 -2.01 -18.87 -27.71
C ALA A 178 -1.77 -20.27 -28.32
N VAL A 179 -1.63 -21.32 -27.49
CA VAL A 179 -1.30 -22.67 -28.00
C VAL A 179 -2.55 -23.45 -28.43
N GLY A 180 -3.75 -23.05 -27.97
CA GLY A 180 -5.03 -23.60 -28.43
C GLY A 180 -5.53 -24.97 -27.91
N PRO A 181 -4.84 -25.85 -27.15
CA PRO A 181 -5.36 -27.19 -26.87
C PRO A 181 -6.06 -27.27 -25.50
N LEU A 182 -6.18 -26.15 -24.77
CA LEU A 182 -6.67 -26.16 -23.39
C LEU A 182 -8.18 -25.88 -23.24
N GLU A 183 -8.91 -25.65 -24.34
CA GLU A 183 -10.38 -25.54 -24.28
C GLU A 183 -11.02 -26.80 -23.66
N TRP A 184 -10.38 -27.96 -23.77
CA TRP A 184 -10.89 -29.22 -23.22
C TRP A 184 -10.65 -29.39 -21.70
N LEU A 185 -9.68 -28.67 -21.12
CA LEU A 185 -9.34 -28.80 -19.68
C LEU A 185 -10.04 -27.74 -18.83
N THR A 186 -10.42 -26.61 -19.44
CA THR A 186 -11.20 -25.53 -18.81
C THR A 186 -12.70 -25.79 -18.77
N ASP A 187 -13.20 -26.80 -19.49
CA ASP A 187 -14.64 -27.11 -19.61
C ASP A 187 -15.29 -27.68 -18.32
N THR A 188 -14.49 -28.01 -17.29
CA THR A 188 -14.99 -28.25 -15.92
C THR A 188 -15.28 -26.93 -15.19
N TRP A 189 -16.28 -26.19 -15.68
CA TRP A 189 -16.66 -24.84 -15.26
C TRP A 189 -16.93 -24.66 -13.75
N VAL A 190 -17.34 -25.71 -13.03
CA VAL A 190 -17.65 -25.59 -11.58
C VAL A 190 -16.40 -25.71 -10.70
N LEU A 191 -15.32 -26.32 -11.21
CA LEU A 191 -14.05 -26.44 -10.49
C LEU A 191 -13.10 -25.27 -10.78
N ALA A 192 -13.31 -24.50 -11.85
CA ALA A 192 -12.40 -23.43 -12.26
C ALA A 192 -12.25 -22.36 -11.16
N ASP A 193 -13.35 -21.78 -10.69
CA ASP A 193 -13.31 -20.71 -9.69
C ASP A 193 -12.83 -21.18 -8.32
N THR A 194 -13.27 -22.37 -7.90
CA THR A 194 -12.84 -22.97 -6.63
C THR A 194 -11.34 -23.29 -6.65
N THR A 195 -10.84 -23.81 -7.78
CA THR A 195 -9.42 -24.13 -7.96
C THR A 195 -8.60 -22.85 -7.99
N LEU A 196 -9.04 -21.82 -8.69
CA LEU A 196 -8.39 -20.49 -8.70
C LEU A 196 -8.36 -19.87 -7.29
N ALA A 197 -9.46 -19.95 -6.54
CA ALA A 197 -9.50 -19.47 -5.16
C ALA A 197 -8.53 -20.24 -4.25
N LEU A 198 -8.45 -21.56 -4.37
CA LEU A 198 -7.47 -22.38 -3.65
C LEU A 198 -6.03 -22.02 -4.01
N PHE A 199 -5.74 -21.82 -5.29
CA PHE A 199 -4.42 -21.37 -5.74
C PHE A 199 -4.07 -19.98 -5.21
N ALA A 200 -5.03 -19.05 -5.17
CA ALA A 200 -4.83 -17.72 -4.62
C ALA A 200 -4.59 -17.75 -3.10
N ILE A 201 -5.32 -18.59 -2.35
CA ILE A 201 -5.09 -18.80 -0.91
C ILE A 201 -3.72 -19.46 -0.66
N ALA A 202 -3.38 -20.50 -1.42
CA ALA A 202 -2.08 -21.16 -1.31
C ALA A 202 -0.94 -20.18 -1.67
N GLY A 203 -1.12 -19.38 -2.73
CA GLY A 203 -0.21 -18.33 -3.15
C GLY A 203 -0.04 -17.26 -2.07
N GLN A 204 -1.11 -16.84 -1.41
CA GLN A 204 -1.03 -15.96 -0.25
C GLN A 204 -0.16 -16.57 0.85
N GLY A 205 -0.36 -17.85 1.17
CA GLY A 205 0.43 -18.56 2.17
C GLY A 205 1.93 -18.53 1.84
N VAL A 206 2.28 -18.76 0.58
CA VAL A 206 3.66 -18.68 0.08
C VAL A 206 4.21 -17.26 0.18
N VAL A 207 3.44 -16.26 -0.28
CA VAL A 207 3.80 -14.84 -0.22
C VAL A 207 4.11 -14.41 1.21
N LEU A 208 3.25 -14.74 2.17
CA LEU A 208 3.44 -14.40 3.58
C LEU A 208 4.62 -15.15 4.18
N PHE A 209 4.80 -16.42 3.85
CA PHE A 209 5.92 -17.22 4.33
C PHE A 209 7.26 -16.68 3.81
N VAL A 210 7.37 -16.40 2.51
CA VAL A 210 8.59 -15.85 1.91
C VAL A 210 8.87 -14.45 2.45
N GLY A 211 7.85 -13.60 2.48
CA GLY A 211 7.97 -12.20 2.86
C GLY A 211 8.27 -11.94 4.33
N PHE A 212 7.81 -12.79 5.26
CA PHE A 212 7.94 -12.55 6.70
C PHE A 212 8.76 -13.60 7.46
N VAL A 213 8.94 -14.81 6.92
CA VAL A 213 9.74 -15.87 7.58
C VAL A 213 11.11 -16.03 6.94
N SER A 214 11.20 -15.86 5.62
CA SER A 214 12.42 -16.21 4.85
C SER A 214 13.36 -15.03 4.60
N VAL A 215 12.96 -13.80 4.94
CA VAL A 215 13.83 -12.63 4.76
C VAL A 215 15.07 -12.79 5.65
N PRO A 216 16.29 -12.82 5.07
CA PRO A 216 17.50 -12.88 5.84
C PRO A 216 17.54 -11.65 6.73
N ARG A 217 17.33 -11.82 8.03
CA ARG A 217 17.58 -10.75 9.01
C ARG A 217 19.05 -10.38 8.82
N GLY A 218 19.30 -9.26 8.16
CA GLY A 218 20.64 -8.75 7.97
C GLY A 218 21.27 -8.74 9.35
N SER A 219 22.37 -9.47 9.53
CA SER A 219 23.06 -9.55 10.81
C SER A 219 23.47 -8.13 11.19
N VAL A 220 22.65 -7.48 12.02
CA VAL A 220 22.96 -6.15 12.54
C VAL A 220 24.27 -6.33 13.32
N PRO A 221 25.38 -5.71 12.90
CA PRO A 221 26.61 -5.79 13.66
C PRO A 221 26.29 -5.27 15.05
N SER A 222 26.37 -6.16 16.04
CA SER A 222 26.11 -5.84 17.44
C SER A 222 26.98 -4.65 17.80
N VAL A 223 26.39 -3.46 17.95
CA VAL A 223 27.11 -2.30 18.45
C VAL A 223 27.50 -2.65 19.88
N PRO A 224 28.80 -2.76 20.22
CA PRO A 224 29.20 -3.09 21.57
C PRO A 224 28.73 -1.96 22.48
N HIS A 225 27.78 -2.26 23.36
CA HIS A 225 27.42 -1.38 24.46
C HIS A 225 28.68 -1.19 25.32
N ARG A 226 29.21 0.04 25.31
CA ARG A 226 30.20 0.52 26.27
C ARG A 226 29.51 1.26 27.39
#